data_AF-A0ABD4E0K4-F1
#
_entry.id   AF-A0ABD4E0K4-F1
#
_cell.length_a   1.000
_cell.length_b   1.000
_cell.length_c   1.000
_cell.angle_alpha   90.00
_cell.angle_beta   90.00
_cell.angle_gamma   90.00
#
_symmetry.space_group_name_H-M   'P 1'
#
loop_
_entity.id
_entity.type
_entity.pdbx_description
1 polymer ?
#
loop_
_entity_poly.entity_id
_entity_poly.type
_entity_poly.pdbx_seq_one_letter_code
_entity_poly.pdbx_strand_id
1 'polypeptide(L)'
;MIVIDCEQGTPEWHASRAGVITASMFSTARKYTAGGEIAETAKNYAFRLAIERISGMPLDEGHQTWQMTRGQKLEPEARDHHMQDIGRRVRQVGLVLTDDRKFGASADGAIDNDPEGDGGSEYKCLVSPLELRKAYIDNDYGKFFDQVQGGMWLSHKGWWDFCIYCPALRAINGHFVRWRTRRDDEHIERMSIDLLAFDNLVEEYRIRLVQRFQGDPEAMQAAAALLDPLASPAF
;
A
#
# COMPACT_ATOMS: atom_id res chain seq x y z
N MET A 1 -15.28 5.95 -3.94
CA MET A 1 -13.93 6.23 -3.39
C MET A 1 -14.07 6.87 -2.03
N ILE A 2 -13.40 6.32 -1.01
CA ILE A 2 -13.33 6.88 0.33
C ILE A 2 -11.92 7.47 0.54
N VAL A 3 -11.82 8.68 1.08
CA VAL A 3 -10.55 9.30 1.47
C VAL A 3 -10.53 9.40 2.98
N ILE A 4 -9.49 8.84 3.59
CA ILE A 4 -9.26 8.88 5.03
C ILE A 4 -8.14 9.88 5.29
N ASP A 5 -8.52 11.03 5.86
CA ASP A 5 -7.60 12.11 6.21
C ASP A 5 -7.00 11.82 7.59
N CYS A 6 -5.96 10.98 7.60
CA CYS A 6 -5.17 10.66 8.79
C CYS A 6 -3.69 10.70 8.42
N GLU A 7 -2.84 11.04 9.39
CA GLU A 7 -1.40 11.02 9.19
C GLU A 7 -0.91 9.58 9.03
N GLN A 8 -0.08 9.34 8.02
CA GLN A 8 0.46 8.03 7.73
C GLN A 8 1.29 7.51 8.89
N GLY A 9 1.03 6.26 9.30
CA GLY A 9 1.69 5.62 10.45
C GLY A 9 1.01 5.88 11.80
N THR A 10 -0.09 6.64 11.85
CA THR A 10 -0.92 6.74 13.06
C THR A 10 -1.71 5.45 13.33
N PRO A 11 -2.16 5.18 14.57
CA PRO A 11 -3.03 4.06 14.87
C PRO A 11 -4.32 4.04 14.02
N GLU A 12 -4.89 5.22 13.74
CA GLU A 12 -6.05 5.39 12.87
C GLU A 12 -5.77 4.97 11.43
N TRP A 13 -4.59 5.32 10.91
CA TRP A 13 -4.12 4.89 9.60
C TRP A 13 -3.92 3.37 9.54
N HIS A 14 -3.33 2.77 10.58
CA HIS A 14 -3.16 1.33 10.67
C HIS A 14 -4.50 0.59 10.74
N ALA A 15 -5.44 1.06 11.56
CA ALA A 15 -6.78 0.49 11.67
C ALA A 15 -7.54 0.57 10.33
N SER A 16 -7.40 1.68 9.62
CA SER A 16 -8.04 1.90 8.31
C SER A 16 -7.54 0.95 7.20
N ARG A 17 -6.42 0.26 7.42
CA ARG A 17 -5.81 -0.69 6.48
C ARG A 17 -6.12 -2.14 6.81
N ALA A 18 -6.77 -2.43 7.95
CA ALA A 18 -7.09 -3.78 8.37
C ALA A 18 -7.95 -4.49 7.31
N GLY A 19 -7.45 -5.61 6.77
CA GLY A 19 -8.16 -6.39 5.76
C GLY A 19 -8.20 -5.77 4.36
N VAL A 20 -7.50 -4.64 4.15
CA VAL A 20 -7.43 -3.93 2.86
C VAL A 20 -6.24 -4.43 2.04
N ILE A 21 -6.47 -4.75 0.77
CA ILE A 21 -5.41 -5.05 -0.18
C ILE A 21 -4.79 -3.71 -0.62
N THR A 22 -3.62 -3.39 -0.08
CA THR A 22 -2.99 -2.07 -0.32
C THR A 22 -1.99 -2.08 -1.49
N ALA A 23 -1.85 -0.95 -2.19
CA ALA A 23 -1.05 -0.81 -3.42
C ALA A 23 0.41 -1.24 -3.26
N SER A 24 1.01 -0.98 -2.09
CA SER A 24 2.38 -1.43 -1.76
C SER A 24 2.54 -2.96 -1.75
N MET A 25 1.43 -3.69 -1.64
CA MET A 25 1.38 -5.16 -1.59
C MET A 25 0.81 -5.77 -2.88
N PHE A 26 0.45 -4.98 -3.90
CA PHE A 26 -0.12 -5.51 -5.15
C PHE A 26 0.82 -6.49 -5.86
N SER A 27 2.12 -6.19 -5.94
CA SER A 27 3.10 -7.11 -6.51
C SER A 27 3.18 -8.43 -5.72
N THR A 28 3.02 -8.40 -4.39
CA THR A 28 2.97 -9.61 -3.56
C THR A 28 1.68 -10.39 -3.79
N ALA A 29 0.53 -9.70 -3.85
CA ALA A 29 -0.78 -10.30 -4.06
C ALA A 29 -0.88 -11.06 -5.40
N ARG A 30 -0.24 -10.52 -6.44
CA ARG A 30 -0.24 -11.08 -7.80
C ARG A 30 0.90 -12.07 -8.07
N LYS A 31 1.63 -12.50 -7.04
CA LYS A 31 2.82 -13.32 -7.21
C LYS A 31 2.45 -14.79 -7.39
N TYR A 32 2.90 -15.38 -8.49
CA TYR A 32 2.82 -16.81 -8.79
C TYR A 32 4.21 -17.45 -8.80
N THR A 33 4.27 -18.76 -8.56
CA THR A 33 5.48 -19.57 -8.75
C THR A 33 5.71 -19.83 -10.24
N ALA A 34 6.91 -20.32 -10.59
CA ALA A 34 7.21 -20.73 -11.97
C ALA A 34 6.29 -21.85 -12.49
N GLY A 35 5.67 -22.63 -11.58
CA GLY A 35 4.70 -23.67 -11.92
C GLY A 35 3.26 -23.17 -12.10
N GLY A 36 3.02 -21.85 -12.00
CA GLY A 36 1.68 -21.26 -12.14
C GLY A 36 0.81 -21.34 -10.88
N GLU A 37 1.36 -21.76 -9.74
CA GLU A 37 0.65 -21.76 -8.47
C GLU A 37 0.76 -20.41 -7.76
N ILE A 38 -0.24 -20.04 -6.98
CA ILE A 38 -0.17 -18.83 -6.13
C ILE A 38 1.02 -18.98 -5.17
N ALA A 39 1.89 -17.98 -5.13
CA ALA A 39 3.09 -18.02 -4.30
C ALA A 39 2.75 -18.06 -2.81
N GLU A 40 3.59 -18.71 -2.01
CA GLU A 40 3.36 -18.84 -0.56
C GLU A 40 3.31 -17.47 0.15
N THR A 41 4.07 -16.49 -0.35
CA THR A 41 3.98 -15.11 0.15
C THR A 41 2.61 -14.47 -0.08
N ALA A 42 1.97 -14.79 -1.21
CA ALA A 42 0.63 -14.31 -1.53
C ALA A 42 -0.42 -15.03 -0.66
N LYS A 43 -0.31 -16.36 -0.50
CA LYS A 43 -1.22 -17.13 0.38
C LYS A 43 -1.17 -16.65 1.83
N ASN A 44 0.04 -16.44 2.38
CA ASN A 44 0.22 -15.91 3.73
C ASN A 44 -0.38 -14.51 3.88
N TYR A 45 -0.19 -13.65 2.87
CA TYR A 45 -0.80 -12.33 2.88
C TYR A 45 -2.34 -12.42 2.81
N ALA A 46 -2.90 -13.28 1.97
CA ALA A 46 -4.34 -13.46 1.86
C ALA A 46 -4.95 -13.99 3.17
N PHE A 47 -4.28 -14.95 3.82
CA PHE A 47 -4.72 -15.50 5.09
C PHE A 47 -4.68 -14.46 6.22
N ARG A 48 -3.65 -13.61 6.26
CA ARG A 48 -3.60 -12.45 7.16
C ARG A 48 -4.81 -11.54 6.96
N LEU A 49 -5.08 -11.11 5.72
CA LEU A 49 -6.19 -10.22 5.44
C LEU A 49 -7.54 -10.85 5.79
N ALA A 50 -7.69 -12.17 5.63
CA ALA A 50 -8.89 -12.89 6.02
C ALA A 50 -9.15 -12.76 7.53
N ILE A 51 -8.10 -12.90 8.35
CA ILE A 51 -8.22 -12.73 9.81
C ILE A 51 -8.52 -11.27 10.17
N GLU A 52 -7.84 -10.31 9.54
CA GLU A 52 -8.08 -8.88 9.78
C GLU A 52 -9.52 -8.45 9.40
N ARG A 53 -10.10 -9.05 8.36
CA ARG A 53 -11.51 -8.86 8.00
C ARG A 53 -12.48 -9.46 9.02
N ILE A 54 -12.09 -10.53 9.72
CA ILE A 54 -12.90 -11.14 10.79
C ILE A 54 -12.81 -10.31 12.08
N SER A 55 -11.61 -9.92 12.48
CA SER A 55 -11.37 -9.18 13.72
C SER A 55 -11.78 -7.71 13.63
N GLY A 56 -11.82 -7.14 12.41
CA GLY A 56 -11.94 -5.70 12.19
C GLY A 56 -10.70 -4.92 12.65
N MET A 57 -9.60 -5.61 12.99
CA MET A 57 -8.38 -5.04 13.55
C MET A 57 -7.15 -5.62 12.84
N PRO A 58 -6.09 -4.83 12.66
CA PRO A 58 -4.84 -5.35 12.11
C PRO A 58 -4.25 -6.41 13.04
N LEU A 59 -3.69 -7.49 12.48
CA LEU A 59 -3.09 -8.57 13.29
C LEU A 59 -1.85 -8.11 14.06
N ASP A 60 -1.09 -7.21 13.44
CA ASP A 60 0.02 -6.48 14.02
C ASP A 60 0.18 -5.15 13.25
N GLU A 61 1.02 -4.24 13.74
CA GLU A 61 1.39 -3.00 13.03
C GLU A 61 2.26 -3.24 11.78
N GLY A 62 2.57 -4.51 11.47
CA GLY A 62 3.59 -4.94 10.55
C GLY A 62 4.98 -5.01 11.19
N HIS A 63 5.88 -5.79 10.59
CA HIS A 63 7.29 -5.75 10.97
C HIS A 63 7.93 -4.48 10.43
N GLN A 64 8.23 -3.50 11.29
CA GLN A 64 9.06 -2.35 10.91
C GLN A 64 10.53 -2.74 10.89
N THR A 65 11.12 -2.71 9.69
CA THR A 65 12.57 -2.85 9.52
C THR A 65 13.27 -1.51 9.73
N TRP A 66 14.57 -1.53 10.06
CA TRP A 66 15.39 -0.31 10.13
C TRP A 66 15.30 0.53 8.84
N GLN A 67 15.23 -0.13 7.68
CA GLN A 67 15.09 0.51 6.38
C GLN A 67 13.78 1.27 6.24
N MET A 68 12.67 0.72 6.75
CA MET A 68 11.35 1.38 6.72
C MET A 68 11.35 2.62 7.63
N THR A 69 11.82 2.48 8.88
CA THR A 69 11.92 3.60 9.82
C THR A 69 12.85 4.71 9.30
N ARG A 70 13.98 4.33 8.70
CA ARG A 70 14.87 5.28 8.03
C ARG A 70 14.18 5.99 6.87
N GLY A 71 13.40 5.25 6.08
CA GLY A 71 12.67 5.81 4.95
C GLY A 71 11.66 6.88 5.37
N GLN A 72 10.85 6.58 6.39
CA GLN A 72 9.90 7.53 6.97
C GLN A 72 10.57 8.83 7.44
N LYS A 73 11.73 8.73 8.09
CA LYS A 73 12.49 9.90 8.56
C LYS A 73 13.04 10.77 7.43
N LEU A 74 13.30 10.18 6.26
CA LEU A 74 13.90 10.88 5.11
C LEU A 74 12.88 11.34 4.08
N GLU A 75 11.65 10.82 4.12
CA GLU A 75 10.58 11.18 3.20
C GLU A 75 10.27 12.69 3.16
N PRO A 76 10.25 13.44 4.28
CA PRO A 76 10.07 14.89 4.22
C PRO A 76 11.13 15.60 3.37
N GLU A 77 12.40 15.18 3.50
CA GLU A 77 13.51 15.75 2.73
C GLU A 77 13.43 15.35 1.23
N ALA A 78 13.00 14.11 0.94
CA ALA A 78 12.75 13.66 -0.43
C ALA A 78 11.65 14.49 -1.11
N ARG A 79 10.56 14.76 -0.38
CA ARG A 79 9.45 15.60 -0.84
C ARG A 79 9.87 17.07 -1.02
N ASP A 80 10.72 17.61 -0.14
CA ASP A 80 11.26 18.96 -0.30
C ASP A 80 12.08 19.09 -1.58
N HIS A 81 12.93 18.10 -1.87
CA HIS A 81 13.67 18.04 -3.14
C HIS A 81 12.72 17.93 -4.35
N HIS A 82 11.66 17.14 -4.24
CA HIS A 82 10.67 17.05 -5.31
C HIS A 82 9.97 18.39 -5.55
N MET A 83 9.50 19.06 -4.49
CA MET A 83 8.85 20.37 -4.61
C MET A 83 9.76 21.43 -5.26
N GLN A 84 11.06 21.39 -4.95
CA GLN A 84 12.07 22.24 -5.59
C GLN A 84 12.24 21.89 -7.07
N ASP A 85 12.31 20.60 -7.41
CA ASP A 85 12.49 20.10 -8.78
C ASP A 85 11.33 20.47 -9.71
N ILE A 86 10.08 20.34 -9.24
CA ILE A 86 8.89 20.66 -10.05
C ILE A 86 8.39 22.11 -9.90
N GLY A 87 8.92 22.86 -8.93
CA GLY A 87 8.48 24.22 -8.64
C GLY A 87 7.02 24.32 -8.16
N ARG A 88 6.50 23.26 -7.53
CA ARG A 88 5.10 23.13 -7.09
C ARG A 88 5.03 22.53 -5.69
N ARG A 89 3.88 22.74 -5.03
CA ARG A 89 3.60 22.11 -3.74
C ARG A 89 3.19 20.65 -3.95
N VAL A 90 3.74 19.79 -3.11
CA VAL A 90 3.26 18.42 -2.92
C VAL A 90 2.58 18.36 -1.56
N ARG A 91 1.28 18.07 -1.55
CA ARG A 91 0.51 17.91 -0.31
C ARG A 91 0.53 16.47 0.15
N GLN A 92 0.81 16.23 1.42
CA GLN A 92 0.65 14.90 2.01
C GLN A 92 -0.83 14.48 1.95
N VAL A 93 -1.07 13.20 1.70
CA VAL A 93 -2.42 12.63 1.70
C VAL A 93 -2.44 11.36 2.54
N GLY A 94 -3.60 11.06 3.13
CA GLY A 94 -3.79 9.84 3.89
C GLY A 94 -4.06 8.65 2.97
N LEU A 95 -5.09 7.87 3.31
CA LEU A 95 -5.42 6.63 2.62
C LEU A 95 -6.61 6.82 1.68
N VAL A 96 -6.48 6.35 0.44
CA VAL A 96 -7.60 6.24 -0.52
C VAL A 96 -8.07 4.80 -0.56
N LEU A 97 -9.37 4.57 -0.48
CA LEU A 97 -10.01 3.25 -0.49
C LEU A 97 -11.11 3.17 -1.56
N THR A 98 -11.38 1.96 -2.04
CA THR A 98 -12.63 1.63 -2.73
C THR A 98 -13.82 1.70 -1.76
N ASP A 99 -15.04 1.84 -2.29
CA ASP A 99 -16.25 1.97 -1.46
C ASP A 99 -16.55 0.73 -0.63
N ASP A 100 -16.17 -0.45 -1.14
CA ASP A 100 -16.22 -1.72 -0.42
C ASP A 100 -15.04 -1.94 0.55
N ARG A 101 -14.10 -0.99 0.61
CA ARG A 101 -12.87 -1.02 1.43
C ARG A 101 -11.98 -2.23 1.15
N LYS A 102 -12.10 -2.88 0.00
CA LYS A 102 -11.27 -4.04 -0.35
C LYS A 102 -9.88 -3.64 -0.83
N PHE A 103 -9.78 -2.51 -1.54
CA PHE A 103 -8.53 -2.04 -2.13
C PHE A 103 -8.18 -0.63 -1.64
N GLY A 104 -6.88 -0.36 -1.49
CA GLY A 104 -6.43 0.93 -0.98
C GLY A 104 -5.02 1.36 -1.40
N ALA A 105 -4.76 2.66 -1.39
CA ALA A 105 -3.45 3.25 -1.65
C ALA A 105 -3.18 4.39 -0.68
N SER A 106 -2.00 4.39 -0.07
CA SER A 106 -1.46 5.55 0.66
C SER A 106 -0.49 6.21 -0.30
N ALA A 107 -0.85 7.38 -0.82
CA ALA A 107 0.04 8.13 -1.68
C ALA A 107 0.90 9.05 -0.81
N ASP A 108 2.20 9.10 -1.06
CA ASP A 108 3.08 9.97 -0.25
C ASP A 108 2.84 11.46 -0.55
N GLY A 109 2.22 11.76 -1.71
CA GLY A 109 1.71 13.11 -1.96
C GLY A 109 0.75 13.23 -3.14
N ALA A 110 0.00 14.33 -3.12
CA ALA A 110 -0.85 14.81 -4.19
C ALA A 110 -0.31 16.13 -4.77
N ILE A 111 -0.39 16.24 -6.09
CA ILE A 111 0.03 17.42 -6.84
C ILE A 111 -1.20 17.91 -7.60
N ASP A 112 -1.71 19.05 -7.17
CA ASP A 112 -2.94 19.63 -7.68
C ASP A 112 -2.63 20.82 -8.61
N ASN A 113 -3.44 21.05 -9.65
CA ASN A 113 -3.29 22.15 -10.62
C ASN A 113 -1.97 22.13 -11.43
N ASP A 114 -1.47 20.94 -11.77
CA ASP A 114 -0.40 20.82 -12.77
C ASP A 114 -0.97 21.03 -14.18
N PRO A 115 -0.20 21.56 -15.16
CA PRO A 115 -0.67 21.74 -16.53
C PRO A 115 -1.10 20.45 -17.20
N GLU A 116 -0.62 19.30 -16.71
CA GLU A 116 -0.97 17.97 -17.20
C GLU A 116 -2.13 17.32 -16.41
N GLY A 117 -2.80 18.07 -15.54
CA GLY A 117 -3.85 17.61 -14.64
C GLY A 117 -3.32 17.13 -13.29
N ASP A 118 -4.21 16.79 -12.37
CA ASP A 118 -3.82 16.39 -11.01
C ASP A 118 -3.07 15.04 -11.00
N GLY A 119 -1.97 15.00 -10.25
CA GLY A 119 -1.07 13.86 -10.13
C GLY A 119 -0.83 13.44 -8.69
N GLY A 120 -0.06 12.36 -8.55
CA GLY A 120 0.40 11.83 -7.27
C GLY A 120 1.92 11.72 -7.23
N SER A 121 2.47 11.41 -6.06
CA SER A 121 3.89 11.16 -5.88
C SER A 121 4.14 10.00 -4.94
N GLU A 122 5.23 9.26 -5.17
CA GLU A 122 5.72 8.17 -4.33
C GLU A 122 7.23 8.34 -4.12
N TYR A 123 7.69 8.27 -2.87
CA TYR A 123 9.07 8.45 -2.47
C TYR A 123 9.67 7.15 -1.93
N LYS A 124 10.81 6.75 -2.48
CA LYS A 124 11.60 5.62 -1.96
C LYS A 124 12.98 6.08 -1.51
N CYS A 125 13.17 6.04 -0.20
CA CYS A 125 14.45 6.35 0.45
C CYS A 125 15.34 5.10 0.56
N LEU A 126 15.80 4.58 -0.58
CA LEU A 126 16.45 3.28 -0.68
C LEU A 126 17.87 3.26 -0.07
N VAL A 127 18.27 2.08 0.42
CA VAL A 127 19.63 1.77 0.90
C VAL A 127 20.23 0.51 0.27
N SER A 128 19.42 -0.31 -0.40
CA SER A 128 19.88 -1.56 -1.02
C SER A 128 20.76 -1.23 -2.23
N PRO A 129 22.02 -1.68 -2.28
CA PRO A 129 22.88 -1.47 -3.45
C PRO A 129 22.27 -2.05 -4.73
N LEU A 130 21.56 -3.19 -4.64
CA LEU A 130 20.88 -3.77 -5.80
C LEU A 130 19.80 -2.83 -6.35
N GLU A 131 18.95 -2.29 -5.47
CA GLU A 131 17.82 -1.46 -5.88
C GLU A 131 18.30 -0.07 -6.33
N LEU A 132 19.32 0.47 -5.66
CA LEU A 132 19.98 1.70 -6.07
C LEU A 132 20.65 1.55 -7.43
N ARG A 133 21.36 0.45 -7.69
CA ARG A 133 21.96 0.19 -9.02
C ARG A 133 20.89 0.10 -10.10
N LYS A 134 19.80 -0.64 -9.87
CA LYS A 134 18.67 -0.72 -10.81
C LYS A 134 18.08 0.64 -11.13
N ALA A 135 17.80 1.44 -10.10
CA ALA A 135 17.21 2.75 -10.27
C ALA A 135 18.14 3.75 -10.98
N TYR A 136 19.37 3.90 -10.48
CA TYR A 136 20.29 4.96 -10.94
C TYR A 136 21.05 4.63 -12.23
N ILE A 137 21.27 3.33 -12.51
CA ILE A 137 22.06 2.90 -13.68
C ILE A 137 21.14 2.28 -14.73
N ASP A 138 20.28 1.35 -14.32
CA ASP A 138 19.44 0.60 -15.26
C ASP A 138 18.14 1.36 -15.60
N ASN A 139 17.85 2.49 -14.93
CA ASN A 139 16.58 3.23 -15.02
C ASN A 139 15.34 2.34 -14.78
N ASP A 140 15.50 1.33 -13.92
CA ASP A 140 14.48 0.32 -13.64
C ASP A 140 13.92 0.52 -12.22
N TYR A 141 12.65 0.93 -12.16
CA TYR A 141 11.83 0.94 -10.95
C TYR A 141 10.64 -0.03 -11.07
N GLY A 142 10.68 -1.00 -11.98
CA GLY A 142 9.59 -1.92 -12.29
C GLY A 142 9.03 -2.67 -11.08
N LYS A 143 9.88 -2.86 -10.05
CA LYS A 143 9.46 -3.37 -8.73
C LYS A 143 8.30 -2.59 -8.10
N PHE A 144 8.25 -1.28 -8.32
CA PHE A 144 7.26 -0.37 -7.75
C PHE A 144 6.15 0.00 -8.75
N PHE A 145 6.19 -0.53 -9.97
CA PHE A 145 5.25 -0.15 -11.03
C PHE A 145 3.80 -0.46 -10.66
N ASP A 146 3.53 -1.64 -10.08
CA ASP A 146 2.20 -2.00 -9.57
C ASP A 146 1.71 -1.04 -8.47
N GLN A 147 2.61 -0.60 -7.58
CA GLN A 147 2.26 0.36 -6.54
C GLN A 147 1.89 1.72 -7.15
N VAL A 148 2.70 2.20 -8.10
CA VAL A 148 2.50 3.48 -8.80
C VAL A 148 1.22 3.48 -9.63
N GLN A 149 0.99 2.44 -10.43
CA GLN A 149 -0.26 2.26 -11.18
C GLN A 149 -1.46 2.07 -10.25
N GLY A 150 -1.29 1.38 -9.12
CA GLY A 150 -2.32 1.22 -8.10
C GLY A 150 -2.74 2.55 -7.46
N GLY A 151 -1.77 3.42 -7.18
CA GLY A 151 -2.03 4.80 -6.74
C GLY A 151 -2.88 5.57 -7.75
N MET A 152 -2.49 5.55 -9.03
CA MET A 152 -3.25 6.20 -10.12
C MET A 152 -4.65 5.61 -10.29
N TRP A 153 -4.78 4.28 -10.19
CA TRP A 153 -6.05 3.57 -10.26
C TRP A 153 -7.02 4.05 -9.17
N LEU A 154 -6.60 3.99 -7.91
CA LEU A 154 -7.48 4.21 -6.76
C LEU A 154 -7.80 5.68 -6.52
N SER A 155 -6.92 6.60 -6.93
CA SER A 155 -7.12 8.04 -6.80
C SER A 155 -7.66 8.73 -8.05
N HIS A 156 -7.90 7.96 -9.12
CA HIS A 156 -8.36 8.47 -10.43
C HIS A 156 -7.43 9.53 -11.04
N LYS A 157 -6.12 9.38 -10.87
CA LYS A 157 -5.10 10.32 -11.36
C LYS A 157 -4.48 9.86 -12.67
N GLY A 158 -4.07 10.81 -13.51
CA GLY A 158 -3.53 10.55 -14.85
C GLY A 158 -2.03 10.30 -14.91
N TRP A 159 -1.29 10.68 -13.86
CA TRP A 159 0.15 10.51 -13.77
C TRP A 159 0.64 10.47 -12.33
N TRP A 160 1.87 9.99 -12.15
CA TRP A 160 2.54 9.88 -10.86
C TRP A 160 4.03 10.22 -11.00
N ASP A 161 4.56 11.04 -10.10
CA ASP A 161 6.00 11.26 -9.99
C ASP A 161 6.59 10.23 -8.99
N PHE A 162 7.29 9.23 -9.51
CA PHE A 162 8.03 8.26 -8.71
C PHE A 162 9.44 8.79 -8.45
N CYS A 163 9.81 8.88 -7.18
CA CYS A 163 11.04 9.53 -6.75
C CYS A 163 11.89 8.58 -5.91
N ILE A 164 13.19 8.56 -6.16
CA ILE A 164 14.16 7.90 -5.28
C ILE A 164 15.07 8.96 -4.65
N TYR A 165 15.25 8.83 -3.33
CA TYR A 165 16.09 9.71 -2.54
C TYR A 165 17.19 8.91 -1.82
N CYS A 166 18.45 9.25 -2.08
CA CYS A 166 19.62 8.63 -1.50
C CYS A 166 20.61 9.72 -1.02
N PRO A 167 20.56 10.12 0.27
CA PRO A 167 21.44 11.17 0.81
C PRO A 167 22.94 10.94 0.56
N ALA A 168 23.38 9.68 0.47
CA ALA A 168 24.78 9.32 0.25
C ALA A 168 25.33 9.82 -1.10
N LEU A 169 24.47 10.08 -2.10
CA LEU A 169 24.86 10.59 -3.41
C LEU A 169 24.91 12.13 -3.48
N ARG A 170 24.70 12.83 -2.35
CA ARG A 170 24.71 14.29 -2.29
C ARG A 170 26.05 14.90 -2.70
N ALA A 171 27.16 14.20 -2.46
CA ALA A 171 28.50 14.66 -2.82
C ALA A 171 28.68 14.92 -4.34
N ILE A 172 27.82 14.33 -5.17
CA ILE A 172 27.81 14.51 -6.63
C ILE A 172 26.48 15.08 -7.14
N ASN A 173 25.65 15.65 -6.25
CA ASN A 173 24.29 16.12 -6.55
C ASN A 173 23.37 15.04 -7.15
N GLY A 174 23.63 13.76 -6.85
CA GLY A 174 22.86 12.60 -7.31
C GLY A 174 21.86 12.07 -6.28
N HIS A 175 21.58 12.81 -5.21
CA HIS A 175 20.75 12.32 -4.10
C HIS A 175 19.28 12.19 -4.43
N PHE A 176 18.79 12.78 -5.53
CA PHE A 176 17.38 12.75 -5.93
C PHE A 176 17.25 12.43 -7.41
N VAL A 177 16.37 11.47 -7.73
CA VAL A 177 15.98 11.13 -9.11
C VAL A 177 14.47 10.96 -9.17
N ARG A 178 13.88 11.39 -10.28
CA ARG A 178 12.43 11.39 -10.49
C ARG A 178 12.08 10.86 -11.87
N TRP A 179 11.02 10.07 -11.94
CA TRP A 179 10.35 9.65 -13.15
C TRP A 179 8.90 10.07 -13.12
N ARG A 180 8.41 10.71 -14.19
CA ARG A 180 6.98 10.91 -14.39
C ARG A 180 6.40 9.70 -15.11
N THR A 181 5.65 8.89 -14.37
CA THR A 181 4.94 7.71 -14.88
C THR A 181 3.54 8.11 -15.32
N ARG A 182 3.15 7.72 -16.54
CA ARG A 182 1.78 7.88 -17.02
C ARG A 182 0.92 6.72 -16.56
N ARG A 183 -0.36 7.01 -16.36
CA ARG A 183 -1.37 5.98 -16.18
C ARG A 183 -1.36 5.03 -17.37
N ASP A 184 -1.31 3.74 -17.07
CA ASP A 184 -1.38 2.65 -18.05
C ASP A 184 -2.66 1.87 -17.78
N ASP A 185 -3.73 2.19 -18.52
CA ASP A 185 -5.04 1.56 -18.32
C ASP A 185 -5.02 0.06 -18.63
N GLU A 186 -4.22 -0.38 -19.60
CA GLU A 186 -4.10 -1.80 -19.95
C GLU A 186 -3.41 -2.58 -18.82
N HIS A 187 -2.36 -2.01 -18.22
CA HIS A 187 -1.73 -2.57 -17.04
C HIS A 187 -2.67 -2.58 -15.83
N ILE A 188 -3.37 -1.47 -15.59
CA ILE A 188 -4.32 -1.35 -14.48
C ILE A 188 -5.44 -2.39 -14.63
N GLU A 189 -5.97 -2.61 -15.83
CA GLU A 189 -7.00 -3.62 -16.08
C GLU A 189 -6.50 -5.01 -15.71
N ARG A 190 -5.34 -5.43 -16.26
CA ARG A 190 -4.72 -6.74 -15.92
C ARG A 190 -4.47 -6.87 -14.42
N MET A 191 -3.90 -5.82 -13.81
CA MET A 191 -3.62 -5.78 -12.37
C MET A 191 -4.91 -5.92 -11.56
N SER A 192 -5.98 -5.23 -11.93
CA SER A 192 -7.26 -5.29 -11.22
C SER A 192 -7.89 -6.68 -11.28
N ILE A 193 -7.79 -7.38 -12.42
CA ILE A 193 -8.28 -8.75 -12.58
C ILE A 193 -7.53 -9.69 -11.62
N ASP A 194 -6.20 -9.61 -11.60
CA ASP A 194 -5.38 -10.44 -10.70
C ASP A 194 -5.69 -10.13 -9.23
N LEU A 195 -5.91 -8.86 -8.88
CA LEU A 195 -6.25 -8.42 -7.53
C LEU A 195 -7.65 -8.88 -7.09
N LEU A 196 -8.62 -8.95 -8.02
CA LEU A 196 -9.93 -9.53 -7.75
C LEU A 196 -9.83 -11.05 -7.52
N ALA A 197 -9.00 -11.75 -8.29
CA ALA A 197 -8.72 -13.17 -8.04
C ALA A 197 -8.06 -13.39 -6.68
N PHE A 198 -7.14 -12.50 -6.28
CA PHE A 198 -6.55 -12.51 -4.94
C PHE A 198 -7.58 -12.22 -3.84
N ASP A 199 -8.49 -11.27 -4.03
CA ASP A 199 -9.58 -10.99 -3.09
C ASP A 199 -10.48 -12.20 -2.87
N ASN A 200 -10.78 -12.97 -3.93
CA ASN A 200 -11.53 -14.21 -3.81
C ASN A 200 -10.80 -15.25 -2.92
N LEU A 201 -9.47 -15.33 -3.00
CA LEU A 201 -8.67 -16.17 -2.11
C LEU A 201 -8.76 -15.71 -0.64
N VAL A 202 -8.75 -14.40 -0.40
CA VAL A 202 -8.95 -13.82 0.94
C VAL A 202 -10.32 -14.25 1.49
N GLU A 203 -11.37 -14.10 0.70
CA GLU A 203 -12.73 -14.49 1.10
C GLU A 203 -12.87 -16.00 1.30
N GLU A 204 -12.21 -16.82 0.48
CA GLU A 204 -12.18 -18.28 0.66
C GLU A 204 -11.58 -18.65 2.02
N TYR A 205 -10.43 -18.08 2.39
CA TYR A 205 -9.84 -18.30 3.71
C TYR A 205 -10.74 -17.80 4.84
N ARG A 206 -11.36 -16.63 4.66
CA ARG A 206 -12.28 -16.06 5.65
C ARG A 206 -13.47 -16.99 5.90
N ILE A 207 -14.10 -17.48 4.84
CA ILE A 207 -15.23 -18.42 4.91
C ILE A 207 -14.79 -19.73 5.57
N ARG A 208 -13.63 -20.29 5.21
CA ARG A 208 -13.11 -21.52 5.84
C ARG A 208 -12.85 -21.36 7.33
N LEU A 209 -12.29 -20.23 7.76
CA LEU A 209 -12.08 -19.92 9.18
C LEU A 209 -13.41 -19.84 9.92
N VAL A 210 -14.36 -19.11 9.35
CA VAL A 210 -15.72 -19.01 9.89
C VAL A 210 -16.37 -20.39 9.99
N GLN A 211 -16.38 -21.20 8.94
CA GLN A 211 -16.97 -22.54 8.96
C GLN A 211 -16.30 -23.48 9.97
N ARG A 212 -14.97 -23.36 10.14
CA ARG A 212 -14.21 -24.17 11.09
C ARG A 212 -14.59 -23.92 12.55
N PHE A 213 -14.92 -22.67 12.90
CA PHE A 213 -15.10 -22.24 14.29
C PHE A 213 -16.50 -21.73 14.65
N GLN A 214 -17.35 -21.42 13.66
CA GLN A 214 -18.77 -21.05 13.83
C GLN A 214 -19.71 -22.22 13.55
N GLY A 215 -19.19 -23.45 13.44
CA GLY A 215 -19.98 -24.68 13.56
C GLY A 215 -20.45 -24.96 15.00
N ASP A 216 -20.09 -24.09 15.96
CA ASP A 216 -20.47 -24.16 17.37
C ASP A 216 -21.24 -22.89 17.78
N PRO A 217 -22.56 -22.98 18.05
CA PRO A 217 -23.39 -21.86 18.49
C PRO A 217 -22.87 -21.14 19.73
N GLU A 218 -22.16 -21.82 20.64
CA GLU A 218 -21.64 -21.21 21.87
C GLU A 218 -20.45 -20.28 21.59
N ALA A 219 -19.59 -20.66 20.64
CA ALA A 219 -18.45 -19.84 20.21
C ALA A 219 -18.88 -18.55 19.51
N MET A 220 -19.98 -18.59 18.74
CA MET A 220 -20.56 -17.40 18.11
C MET A 220 -21.09 -16.39 19.13
N GLN A 221 -21.70 -16.86 20.21
CA GLN A 221 -22.23 -16.00 21.26
C GLN A 221 -21.11 -15.33 22.06
N ALA A 222 -20.00 -16.04 22.29
CA ALA A 222 -18.79 -15.49 22.91
C ALA A 222 -18.05 -14.49 21.99
N ALA A 223 -17.97 -14.74 20.69
CA ALA A 223 -17.33 -13.84 19.73
C ALA A 223 -18.13 -12.53 19.53
N ALA A 224 -19.46 -12.61 19.50
CA ALA A 224 -20.32 -11.43 19.45
C ALA A 224 -20.16 -10.52 20.69
N ALA A 225 -19.89 -11.11 21.86
CA ALA A 225 -19.62 -10.37 23.09
C ALA A 225 -18.22 -9.69 23.11
N LEU A 226 -17.25 -10.21 22.34
CA LEU A 226 -15.91 -9.61 22.20
C LEU A 226 -15.87 -8.47 21.18
N LEU A 227 -16.82 -8.42 20.25
CA LEU A 227 -16.91 -7.43 19.17
C LEU A 227 -17.83 -6.24 19.49
N ASP A 228 -18.47 -6.21 20.67
CA ASP A 228 -19.24 -5.07 21.16
C ASP A 228 -18.38 -4.21 22.10
N PRO A 229 -17.91 -3.02 21.65
CA PRO A 229 -17.08 -2.13 22.47
C PRO A 229 -17.79 -1.58 23.71
N LEU A 230 -19.11 -1.78 23.84
CA LEU A 230 -19.94 -1.32 24.95
C LEU A 230 -20.39 -2.44 25.89
N ALA A 231 -20.04 -3.70 25.59
CA ALA A 231 -20.46 -4.86 26.40
C ALA A 231 -19.44 -5.33 27.45
N SER A 232 -18.27 -4.68 27.59
CA SER A 232 -17.31 -5.01 28.66
C SER A 232 -17.63 -4.24 29.94
N PRO A 233 -18.05 -4.89 31.05
CA PRO A 233 -18.32 -4.22 32.32
C PRO A 233 -17.07 -4.24 33.23
N ALA A 234 -15.88 -4.02 32.68
CA ALA A 234 -14.66 -3.98 33.47
C ALA A 234 -13.63 -2.99 32.92
N PHE A 235 -13.40 -1.97 33.75
CA PHE A 235 -12.40 -0.88 33.75
C PHE A 235 -12.76 0.38 32.96
#